data_AF-A0A6N6VIL9-F1
#
_entry.id   AF-A0A6N6VIL9-F1
#
_cell.length_a   1.000
_cell.length_b   1.000
_cell.length_c   1.000
_cell.angle_alpha   90.00
_cell.angle_beta   90.00
_cell.angle_gamma   90.00
#
_symmetry.space_group_name_H-M   'P 1'
#
loop_
_entity.id
_entity.type
_entity.pdbx_description
1 polymer ?
#
loop_
_entity_poly.entity_id
_entity_poly.type
_entity_poly.pdbx_seq_one_letter_code
_entity_poly.pdbx_strand_id
1 'polypeptide(L)'
;MRKWFAVAVFMTLAACVSPEEQAAKDAAQRAADEHECQSLGFKSGTTAFGNCMLKLKEIRAQEENTRAIDRANTMPPPWWGPRYGRPYW
;
A
#
# COMPACT_ATOMS: atom_id res chain seq x y z
N MET A 1 -17.73 -23.45 25.98
CA MET A 1 -18.44 -22.55 25.03
C MET A 1 -18.23 -21.05 25.28
N ARG A 2 -18.17 -20.55 26.54
CA ARG A 2 -17.94 -19.10 26.83
C ARG A 2 -16.62 -18.52 26.30
N LYS A 3 -15.54 -19.33 26.26
CA LYS A 3 -14.21 -18.89 25.78
C LYS A 3 -14.15 -18.58 24.28
N TRP A 4 -15.07 -19.15 23.49
CA TRP A 4 -15.12 -18.95 22.04
C TRP A 4 -15.82 -17.65 21.65
N PHE A 5 -16.79 -17.22 22.47
CA PHE A 5 -17.45 -15.91 22.31
C PHE A 5 -16.47 -14.74 22.51
N ALA A 6 -15.51 -14.87 23.42
CA ALA A 6 -14.51 -13.82 23.66
C ALA A 6 -13.57 -13.60 22.44
N VAL A 7 -13.25 -14.67 21.70
CA VAL A 7 -12.41 -14.59 20.50
C VAL A 7 -13.18 -13.95 19.33
N ALA A 8 -14.48 -14.25 19.21
CA ALA A 8 -15.33 -13.69 18.16
C ALA A 8 -15.53 -12.17 18.29
N VAL A 9 -15.63 -11.64 19.52
CA VAL A 9 -15.79 -10.21 19.78
C VAL A 9 -14.51 -9.41 19.49
N PHE A 10 -13.33 -9.99 19.71
CA PHE A 10 -12.07 -9.30 19.40
C PHE A 10 -11.80 -9.16 17.90
N MET A 11 -12.34 -10.07 17.08
CA MET A 11 -12.10 -10.09 15.64
C MET A 11 -12.87 -9.00 14.87
N THR A 12 -13.96 -8.48 15.44
CA THR A 12 -14.80 -7.45 14.77
C THR A 12 -14.25 -6.02 14.93
N LEU A 13 -13.30 -5.79 15.85
CA LEU A 13 -12.70 -4.46 16.08
C LEU A 13 -11.51 -4.14 15.15
N ALA A 14 -10.98 -5.13 14.41
CA ALA A 14 -9.81 -4.95 13.55
C ALA A 14 -10.13 -4.46 12.12
N ALA A 15 -11.41 -4.24 11.79
CA ALA A 15 -11.85 -3.84 10.45
C ALA A 15 -11.91 -2.31 10.22
N CYS A 16 -11.51 -1.50 11.20
CA CYS A 16 -11.55 -0.05 11.11
C CYS A 16 -10.26 0.51 10.50
N VAL A 17 -10.00 0.27 9.20
CA VAL A 17 -9.32 1.32 8.43
C VAL A 17 -10.44 2.21 7.92
N SER A 18 -10.47 3.43 8.42
CA SER A 18 -11.56 4.33 8.09
C SER A 18 -11.35 4.85 6.65
N PRO A 19 -12.42 5.01 5.85
CA PRO A 19 -12.30 5.54 4.48
C PRO A 19 -11.67 6.95 4.45
N GLU A 20 -11.82 7.70 5.53
CA GLU A 20 -11.18 9.01 5.74
C GLU A 20 -9.66 8.93 5.84
N GLU A 21 -9.10 7.95 6.56
CA GLU A 21 -7.65 7.78 6.68
C GLU A 21 -7.02 7.38 5.34
N GLN A 22 -7.71 6.55 4.55
CA GLN A 22 -7.23 6.18 3.23
C GLN A 22 -7.22 7.38 2.28
N ALA A 23 -8.30 8.17 2.27
CA ALA A 23 -8.38 9.37 1.46
C ALA A 23 -7.30 10.42 1.85
N ALA A 24 -7.01 10.55 3.14
CA ALA A 24 -5.95 11.43 3.63
C ALA A 24 -4.56 11.00 3.15
N LYS A 25 -4.26 9.69 3.16
CA LYS A 25 -3.02 9.13 2.62
C LYS A 25 -2.91 9.38 1.11
N ASP A 26 -3.97 9.12 0.36
CA ASP A 26 -4.00 9.33 -1.09
C ASP A 26 -3.86 10.81 -1.45
N ALA A 27 -4.40 11.72 -0.64
CA ALA A 27 -4.22 13.17 -0.81
C ALA A 27 -2.77 13.60 -0.54
N ALA A 28 -2.17 13.13 0.57
CA ALA A 28 -0.78 13.43 0.90
C ALA A 28 0.18 12.92 -0.19
N GLN A 29 -0.08 11.72 -0.71
CA GLN A 29 0.73 11.13 -1.77
C GLN A 29 0.62 11.89 -3.08
N ARG A 30 -0.59 12.33 -3.45
CA ARG A 30 -0.79 13.20 -4.62
C ARG A 30 -0.05 14.53 -4.47
N ALA A 31 -0.11 15.17 -3.31
CA ALA A 31 0.61 16.42 -3.06
C ALA A 31 2.14 16.24 -3.19
N ALA A 32 2.69 15.11 -2.74
CA ALA A 32 4.10 14.78 -2.93
C ALA A 32 4.45 14.58 -4.41
N ASP A 33 3.62 13.84 -5.15
CA ASP A 33 3.80 13.60 -6.60
C ASP A 33 3.72 14.92 -7.39
N GLU A 34 2.80 15.82 -7.02
CA GLU A 34 2.69 17.15 -7.62
C GLU A 34 3.94 18.00 -7.39
N HIS A 35 4.46 18.01 -6.16
CA HIS A 35 5.71 18.70 -5.82
C HIS A 35 6.90 18.13 -6.61
N GLU A 36 7.00 16.81 -6.73
CA GLU A 36 8.07 16.17 -7.50
C GLU A 36 7.98 16.51 -8.98
N CYS A 37 6.79 16.46 -9.59
CA CYS A 37 6.63 16.88 -10.98
C CYS A 37 6.93 18.36 -11.18
N GLN A 38 6.59 19.23 -10.22
CA GLN A 38 6.97 20.65 -10.28
C GLN A 38 8.47 20.87 -10.14
N SER A 39 9.15 20.13 -9.25
CA SER A 39 10.60 20.23 -9.05
C SER A 39 11.38 19.78 -10.30
N LEU A 40 10.85 18.81 -11.04
CA LEU A 40 11.34 18.37 -12.35
C LEU A 40 11.05 19.38 -13.48
N GLY A 41 10.35 20.48 -13.19
CA GLY A 41 10.06 21.57 -14.13
C GLY A 41 8.78 21.39 -14.94
N PHE A 42 7.93 20.40 -14.63
CA PHE A 42 6.65 20.25 -15.28
C PHE A 42 5.64 21.29 -14.76
N LYS A 43 4.92 21.93 -15.68
CA LYS A 43 3.89 22.92 -15.35
C LYS A 43 2.55 22.24 -15.09
N SER A 44 1.93 22.56 -13.96
CA SER A 44 0.57 22.10 -13.61
C SER A 44 -0.43 22.40 -14.72
N GLY A 45 -1.39 21.50 -14.94
CA GLY A 45 -2.44 21.65 -15.96
C GLY A 45 -1.99 21.34 -17.40
N THR A 46 -0.76 20.84 -17.59
CA THR A 46 -0.29 20.37 -18.90
C THR A 46 -0.37 18.84 -19.02
N THR A 47 -0.47 18.32 -20.25
CA THR A 47 -0.38 16.88 -20.51
C THR A 47 0.94 16.29 -20.02
N ALA A 48 2.04 17.03 -20.14
CA ALA A 48 3.35 16.59 -19.65
C ALA A 48 3.36 16.38 -18.13
N PHE A 49 2.72 17.28 -17.37
CA PHE A 49 2.54 17.12 -15.93
C PHE A 49 1.67 15.92 -15.58
N GLY A 50 0.55 15.72 -16.29
CA GLY A 50 -0.27 14.52 -16.13
C GLY A 50 0.50 13.23 -16.40
N ASN A 51 1.34 13.22 -17.44
CA ASN A 51 2.21 12.09 -17.75
C ASN A 51 3.26 11.83 -16.67
N CYS A 52 3.85 12.89 -16.10
CA CYS A 52 4.78 12.76 -14.97
C CYS A 52 4.08 12.09 -13.77
N MET A 53 2.91 12.56 -13.37
CA MET A 53 2.15 11.96 -12.27
C MET A 53 1.80 10.49 -12.53
N LEU A 54 1.34 10.17 -13.75
CA LEU A 54 1.04 8.79 -14.14
C LEU A 54 2.28 7.90 -14.10
N LYS A 55 3.44 8.42 -14.52
CA LYS A 55 4.72 7.70 -14.44
C LYS A 55 5.15 7.43 -13.01
N LEU A 56 5.03 8.40 -12.11
CA LEU A 56 5.32 8.19 -10.69
C LEU A 56 4.41 7.11 -10.08
N LYS A 57 3.13 7.10 -10.46
CA LYS A 57 2.19 6.06 -10.03
C LYS A 57 2.58 4.67 -10.56
N GLU A 58 3.00 4.58 -11.81
CA GLU A 58 3.47 3.34 -12.44
C GLU A 58 4.73 2.80 -11.73
N ILE A 59 5.73 3.66 -11.49
CA ILE A 59 6.96 3.31 -10.78
C ILE A 59 6.64 2.72 -9.41
N ARG A 60 5.75 3.36 -8.65
CA ARG A 60 5.33 2.87 -7.33
C ARG A 60 4.68 1.49 -7.39
N ALA A 61 3.76 1.28 -8.32
CA ALA A 61 3.13 -0.02 -8.51
C ALA A 61 4.16 -1.11 -8.87
N GLN A 62 5.17 -0.75 -9.66
CA GLN A 62 6.27 -1.65 -9.99
C GLN A 62 7.16 -1.94 -8.77
N GLU A 63 7.52 -0.94 -7.97
CA GLU A 63 8.28 -1.14 -6.73
C GLU A 63 7.55 -2.05 -5.74
N GLU A 64 6.24 -1.88 -5.58
CA GLU A 64 5.41 -2.75 -4.74
C GLU A 64 5.44 -4.19 -5.23
N ASN A 65 5.36 -4.40 -6.55
CA ASN A 65 5.49 -5.72 -7.15
C ASN A 65 6.87 -6.34 -6.90
N THR A 66 7.94 -5.60 -7.15
CA THR A 66 9.31 -6.06 -6.89
C THR A 66 9.50 -6.42 -5.42
N ARG A 67 9.06 -5.56 -4.49
CA ARG A 67 9.10 -5.85 -3.04
C ARG A 67 8.31 -7.10 -2.66
N ALA A 68 7.17 -7.34 -3.33
CA ALA A 68 6.38 -8.54 -3.10
C ALA A 68 7.08 -9.82 -3.57
N ILE A 69 7.81 -9.75 -4.69
CA ILE A 69 8.65 -10.83 -5.21
C ILE A 69 9.84 -11.06 -4.28
N ASP A 70 10.56 -10.00 -3.89
CA ASP A 70 11.71 -10.09 -2.99
C ASP A 70 11.32 -10.71 -1.65
N ARG A 71 10.19 -10.27 -1.07
CA ARG A 71 9.64 -10.88 0.13
C ARG A 71 9.33 -12.37 -0.07
N ALA A 72 8.80 -12.76 -1.23
CA ALA A 72 8.53 -14.17 -1.52
C ALA A 72 9.82 -15.00 -1.62
N ASN A 73 10.87 -14.44 -2.24
CA ASN A 73 12.17 -15.09 -2.39
C ASN A 73 12.97 -15.14 -1.07
N THR A 74 12.83 -14.13 -0.20
CA THR A 74 13.53 -14.03 1.09
C THR A 74 12.82 -14.79 2.20
N MET A 75 11.60 -15.28 1.95
CA MET A 75 10.84 -16.04 2.94
C MET A 75 11.52 -17.39 3.20
N PRO A 76 11.94 -17.67 4.46
CA PRO A 76 12.51 -18.96 4.78
C PRO A 76 11.47 -20.06 4.51
N PRO A 77 11.92 -21.27 4.15
CA PRO A 77 11.00 -22.34 3.82
C PRO A 77 10.00 -22.61 4.96
N PRO A 78 8.76 -23.07 4.64
CA PRO A 78 7.67 -23.18 5.62
C PRO A 78 7.95 -24.03 6.87
N TRP A 79 9.03 -24.81 6.89
CA TRP A 79 9.44 -25.67 7.99
C TRP A 79 10.39 -25.01 9.01
N TRP A 80 10.78 -23.74 8.83
CA TRP A 80 11.81 -23.06 9.66
C TRP A 80 11.28 -21.87 10.51
N GLY A 81 9.98 -21.79 10.82
CA GLY A 81 9.43 -20.76 11.73
C GLY A 81 7.89 -20.67 11.83
N PRO A 82 7.32 -19.86 12.76
CA PRO A 82 5.87 -19.74 12.95
C PRO A 82 5.16 -19.18 11.72
N ARG A 83 4.19 -19.94 11.19
CA ARG A 83 3.42 -19.64 9.98
C ARG A 83 2.58 -18.37 10.15
N TYR A 84 3.02 -17.26 9.57
CA TYR A 84 2.13 -16.15 9.22
C TYR A 84 1.82 -16.25 7.72
N GLY A 85 0.70 -16.89 7.43
CA GLY A 85 0.21 -17.18 6.09
C GLY A 85 -0.18 -15.91 5.33
N ARG A 86 0.17 -15.91 4.05
CA ARG A 86 -0.04 -14.85 3.05
C ARG A 86 -1.54 -14.70 2.72
N PRO A 87 -2.14 -13.50 2.80
CA PRO A 87 -3.36 -13.22 2.08
C PRO A 87 -3.03 -12.84 0.64
N TYR A 88 -3.77 -13.39 -0.31
CA TYR A 88 -3.72 -13.05 -1.73
C TYR A 88 -4.92 -12.15 -2.04
N TRP A 89 -4.67 -10.85 -2.05
CA TRP A 89 -5.48 -9.83 -2.70
C TRP A 89 -4.54 -8.76 -3.21
#